data_AF-V4MR06-F1
#
_entry.id   AF-V4MR06-F1
#
_cell.length_a   1.000
_cell.length_b   1.000
_cell.length_c   1.000
_cell.angle_alpha   90.00
_cell.angle_beta   90.00
_cell.angle_gamma   90.00
#
_symmetry.space_group_name_H-M   'P 1'
#
loop_
_entity.id
_entity.type
_entity.pdbx_description
1 polymer ?
#
loop_
_entity_poly.entity_id
_entity_poly.type
_entity_poly.pdbx_seq_one_letter_code
_entity_poly.pdbx_strand_id
1 'polypeptide(L)'
;MAEGLLVIFILASHLFVSGVLSGSILTIENKCDQTIWPVIFSWQSNLSTSGFALRAGEARALQAPSSWYDLILARTLCSTDTTGNFSCATGDCQSGNVKCLWSYGWSAVTYVYFRIGDGGVNSYTISVEYGYNLPLTVIPSHSSEQCRVKHSSGSETCFAAGCMVDLNKTCPNDLDLFTGGKQIGCISSCLKYGTREICCSHDFKSKQKCKPTMYTRNFERDCPLAYSYLFNDNNSTLTCPDSTDFVVTFCPSSVPNITSEEHNKNSMAPLAGPKHNSLRKFKPILGSAALAVFIIIIVVIVVMVKAKNARKK
;
A
#
# COMPACT_ATOMS: atom_id res chain seq x y z
N MET A 1 17.31 -47.44 -18.20
CA MET A 1 16.03 -47.12 -17.51
C MET A 1 16.23 -46.21 -16.30
N ALA A 2 17.34 -46.33 -15.56
CA ALA A 2 17.63 -45.45 -14.41
C ALA A 2 17.95 -44.00 -14.83
N GLU A 3 18.67 -43.79 -15.93
CA GLU A 3 19.08 -42.43 -16.34
C GLU A 3 17.92 -41.54 -16.82
N GLY A 4 16.95 -42.08 -17.56
CA GLY A 4 15.77 -41.32 -17.96
C GLY A 4 14.86 -40.91 -16.79
N LEU A 5 14.86 -41.68 -15.70
CA LEU A 5 14.14 -41.35 -14.46
C LEU A 5 14.79 -40.19 -13.71
N LEU A 6 16.12 -40.09 -13.78
CA LEU A 6 16.91 -39.02 -13.16
C LEU A 6 16.70 -37.68 -13.86
N VAL A 7 16.65 -37.68 -15.20
CA VAL A 7 16.35 -36.48 -16.00
C VAL A 7 14.93 -35.97 -15.77
N ILE A 8 13.94 -36.88 -15.66
CA ILE A 8 12.55 -36.52 -15.33
C ILE A 8 12.46 -35.95 -13.90
N PHE A 9 13.18 -36.52 -12.94
CA PHE A 9 13.25 -35.97 -11.58
C PHE A 9 13.89 -34.59 -11.52
N ILE A 10 14.95 -34.34 -12.30
CA ILE A 10 15.60 -33.02 -12.39
C ILE A 10 14.64 -32.00 -13.03
N LEU A 11 13.99 -32.33 -14.15
CA LEU A 11 13.01 -31.45 -14.79
C LEU A 11 11.78 -31.18 -13.91
N ALA A 12 11.25 -32.21 -13.22
CA ALA A 12 10.18 -32.04 -12.26
C ALA A 12 10.63 -31.18 -11.06
N SER A 13 11.84 -31.37 -10.56
CA SER A 13 12.40 -30.55 -9.48
C SER A 13 12.56 -29.09 -9.88
N HIS A 14 12.88 -28.79 -11.15
CA HIS A 14 12.90 -27.42 -11.67
C HIS A 14 11.51 -26.82 -11.85
N LEU A 15 10.49 -27.63 -12.17
CA LEU A 15 9.09 -27.20 -12.21
C LEU A 15 8.54 -26.91 -10.80
N PHE A 16 8.98 -27.66 -9.78
CA PHE A 16 8.62 -27.45 -8.36
C PHE A 16 9.38 -26.31 -7.66
N VAL A 17 10.47 -25.80 -8.26
CA VAL A 17 11.22 -24.62 -7.76
C VAL A 17 10.71 -23.31 -8.40
N SER A 18 9.57 -23.36 -9.11
CA SER A 18 8.73 -22.18 -9.29
C SER A 18 8.06 -21.87 -7.95
N GLY A 19 8.84 -21.45 -6.95
CA GLY A 19 8.27 -20.78 -5.79
C GLY A 19 7.42 -19.65 -6.36
N VAL A 20 6.11 -19.71 -6.14
CA VAL A 20 5.27 -18.54 -6.32
C VAL A 20 5.96 -17.47 -5.51
N LEU A 21 6.51 -16.45 -6.18
CA LEU A 21 7.06 -15.29 -5.50
C LEU A 21 5.91 -14.70 -4.71
N SER A 22 5.81 -15.05 -3.42
CA SER A 22 4.85 -14.42 -2.52
C SER A 22 5.21 -12.95 -2.46
N GLY A 23 4.39 -12.12 -3.08
CA GLY A 23 4.61 -10.69 -3.19
C GLY A 23 3.34 -10.03 -3.67
N SER A 24 3.15 -8.78 -3.28
CA SER A 24 1.98 -7.99 -3.62
C SER A 24 2.25 -7.12 -4.83
N ILE A 25 1.25 -6.96 -5.69
CA ILE A 25 1.26 -5.93 -6.72
C ILE A 25 0.86 -4.61 -6.07
N LEU A 26 1.73 -3.62 -6.19
CA LEU A 26 1.45 -2.23 -5.80
C LEU A 26 1.26 -1.40 -7.05
N THR A 27 0.04 -0.94 -7.29
CA THR A 27 -0.30 -0.05 -8.39
C THR A 27 -0.31 1.38 -7.90
N ILE A 28 0.56 2.22 -8.46
CA ILE A 28 0.63 3.66 -8.16
C ILE A 28 -0.07 4.42 -9.27
N GLU A 29 -1.10 5.18 -8.93
CA GLU A 29 -1.91 5.99 -9.86
C GLU A 29 -1.71 7.49 -9.60
N ASN A 30 -1.59 8.26 -10.68
CA ASN A 30 -1.63 9.71 -10.64
C ASN A 30 -2.98 10.22 -11.18
N LYS A 31 -3.86 10.68 -10.29
CA LYS A 31 -5.10 11.38 -10.66
C LYS A 31 -5.01 12.89 -10.48
N CYS A 32 -3.82 13.42 -10.22
CA CYS A 32 -3.59 14.85 -10.18
C CYS A 32 -3.67 15.43 -11.62
N ASP A 33 -3.88 16.74 -11.71
CA ASP A 33 -3.89 17.52 -12.96
C ASP A 33 -2.48 17.81 -13.51
N GLN A 34 -1.44 17.32 -12.83
CA GLN A 34 -0.04 17.56 -13.14
C GLN A 34 0.76 16.25 -13.09
N THR A 35 1.95 16.26 -13.68
CA THR A 35 2.91 15.17 -13.50
C THR A 35 3.38 15.15 -12.04
N ILE A 36 3.43 13.96 -11.46
CA ILE A 36 4.05 13.71 -10.17
C ILE A 36 5.28 12.81 -10.37
N TRP A 37 6.18 12.82 -9.40
CA TRP A 37 7.33 11.93 -9.42
C TRP A 37 7.35 11.04 -8.19
N PRO A 38 6.70 9.87 -8.24
CA PRO A 38 6.70 8.93 -7.13
C PRO A 38 8.13 8.51 -6.78
N VAL A 39 8.35 8.34 -5.47
CA VAL A 39 9.59 7.86 -4.88
C VAL A 39 9.24 6.63 -4.08
N ILE A 40 10.03 5.58 -4.26
CA ILE A 40 9.94 4.35 -3.47
C ILE A 40 11.21 4.28 -2.63
N PHE A 41 11.05 4.40 -1.33
CA PHE A 41 12.14 4.31 -0.39
C PHE A 41 12.17 2.93 0.24
N SER A 42 13.25 2.20 -0.03
CA SER A 42 13.55 0.90 0.54
C SER A 42 14.77 0.91 1.44
N TRP A 43 14.69 0.20 2.56
CA TRP A 43 15.88 -0.09 3.36
C TRP A 43 16.62 -1.33 2.84
N GLN A 44 15.99 -2.11 1.96
CA GLN A 44 16.48 -3.38 1.44
C GLN A 44 16.31 -3.35 -0.10
N SER A 45 17.31 -2.77 -0.76
CA SER A 45 17.36 -2.40 -2.18
C SER A 45 17.14 -3.54 -3.18
N ASN A 46 15.89 -3.97 -3.36
CA ASN A 46 15.53 -5.03 -4.32
C ASN A 46 14.55 -4.60 -5.42
N LEU A 47 14.14 -3.33 -5.45
CA LEU A 47 13.23 -2.81 -6.48
C LEU A 47 13.97 -2.23 -7.70
N SER A 48 13.32 -2.35 -8.86
CA SER A 48 13.87 -1.92 -10.15
C SER A 48 14.03 -0.40 -10.29
N THR A 49 13.39 0.39 -9.43
CA THR A 49 13.52 1.86 -9.39
C THR A 49 13.22 2.44 -8.01
N SER A 50 13.88 3.54 -7.66
CA SER A 50 13.60 4.35 -6.46
C SER A 50 12.84 5.64 -6.78
N GLY A 51 12.66 5.98 -8.06
CA GLY A 51 11.91 7.15 -8.47
C GLY A 51 11.67 7.21 -9.98
N PHE A 52 10.53 7.75 -10.38
CA PHE A 52 10.12 7.86 -11.79
C PHE A 52 9.14 9.02 -11.99
N ALA A 53 8.94 9.46 -13.23
CA ALA A 53 7.88 10.39 -13.59
C ALA A 53 6.58 9.62 -13.88
N LEU A 54 5.44 10.16 -13.45
CA LEU A 54 4.12 9.61 -13.69
C LEU A 54 3.17 10.76 -14.09
N ARG A 55 2.78 10.81 -15.37
CA ARG A 55 1.93 11.90 -15.90
C ARG A 55 0.50 11.78 -15.38
N ALA A 56 -0.28 12.86 -15.53
CA ALA A 56 -1.68 12.88 -15.18
C ALA A 56 -2.44 11.74 -15.89
N GLY A 57 -3.19 10.94 -15.13
CA GLY A 57 -3.94 9.77 -15.61
C GLY A 57 -3.11 8.51 -15.79
N GLU A 58 -1.79 8.54 -15.62
CA GLU A 58 -0.95 7.34 -15.72
C GLU A 58 -0.96 6.50 -14.43
N ALA A 59 -0.71 5.21 -14.60
CA ALA A 59 -0.51 4.26 -13.52
C ALA A 59 0.71 3.38 -13.77
N ARG A 60 1.36 2.94 -12.70
CA ARG A 60 2.48 1.98 -12.75
C ARG A 60 2.33 0.91 -11.69
N ALA A 61 2.36 -0.34 -12.11
CA ALA A 61 2.43 -1.48 -11.21
C ALA A 61 3.88 -1.81 -10.84
N LEU A 62 4.10 -2.22 -9.60
CA LEU A 62 5.37 -2.64 -9.04
C LEU A 62 5.15 -3.96 -8.29
N GLN A 63 6.09 -4.90 -8.44
CA GLN A 63 6.09 -6.11 -7.63
C GLN A 63 6.81 -5.82 -6.32
N ALA A 64 6.10 -5.79 -5.20
CA ALA A 64 6.70 -5.76 -3.88
C ALA A 64 7.06 -7.18 -3.45
N PRO A 65 8.34 -7.48 -3.16
CA PRO A 65 8.72 -8.80 -2.66
C PRO A 65 8.15 -9.06 -1.25
N SER A 66 8.17 -10.31 -0.81
CA SER A 66 7.92 -10.62 0.61
C SER A 66 8.97 -9.99 1.52
N SER A 67 8.59 -9.70 2.76
CA SER A 67 9.43 -9.02 3.75
C SER A 67 9.92 -7.65 3.27
N TRP A 68 9.04 -6.93 2.56
CA TRP A 68 9.32 -5.61 2.02
C TRP A 68 8.74 -4.52 2.94
N TYR A 69 9.59 -3.58 3.36
CA TYR A 69 9.31 -2.56 4.37
C TYR A 69 9.67 -1.18 3.83
N ASP A 70 8.75 -0.52 3.15
CA ASP A 70 9.10 0.60 2.28
C ASP A 70 8.07 1.74 2.34
N LEU A 71 8.51 2.92 1.92
CA LEU A 71 7.68 4.12 1.81
C LEU A 71 7.41 4.44 0.35
N ILE A 72 6.16 4.80 0.05
CA ILE A 72 5.79 5.42 -1.22
C ILE A 72 5.31 6.84 -0.94
N LEU A 73 5.93 7.80 -1.61
CA LEU A 73 5.56 9.22 -1.60
C LEU A 73 5.63 9.76 -3.03
N ALA A 74 5.16 10.97 -3.27
CA ALA A 74 5.34 11.62 -4.57
C ALA A 74 5.77 13.06 -4.44
N ARG A 75 6.69 13.44 -5.34
CA ARG A 75 7.21 14.79 -5.48
C ARG A 75 6.39 15.59 -6.47
N THR A 76 6.31 16.90 -6.28
CA THR A 76 5.56 17.81 -7.14
C THR A 76 6.42 18.95 -7.63
N LEU A 77 6.00 19.54 -8.76
CA LEU A 77 6.62 20.74 -9.34
C LEU A 77 8.13 20.57 -9.53
N CYS A 78 8.50 19.45 -10.15
CA CYS A 78 9.89 19.13 -10.41
C CYS A 78 10.36 19.66 -11.76
N SER A 79 11.63 20.02 -11.83
CA SER A 79 12.28 20.47 -13.06
C SER A 79 13.74 20.08 -13.09
N THR A 80 14.31 20.04 -14.28
CA THR A 80 15.75 19.91 -14.50
C THR A 80 16.29 21.27 -14.94
N ASP A 81 17.25 21.80 -14.21
CA ASP A 81 17.89 23.07 -14.57
C ASP A 81 18.85 22.91 -15.77
N THR A 82 19.43 24.03 -16.21
CA THR A 82 20.36 24.06 -17.35
C THR A 82 21.65 23.28 -17.12
N THR A 83 21.97 22.93 -15.87
CA THR A 83 23.14 22.12 -15.50
C THR A 83 22.82 20.62 -15.45
N GLY A 84 21.57 20.25 -15.71
CA GLY A 84 21.10 18.86 -15.65
C GLY A 84 20.67 18.41 -14.26
N ASN A 85 20.63 19.31 -13.28
CA ASN A 85 20.26 19.00 -11.91
C ASN A 85 18.74 19.02 -11.73
N PHE A 86 18.19 17.87 -11.30
CA PHE A 86 16.76 17.68 -11.08
C PHE A 86 16.39 18.00 -9.62
N SER A 87 15.41 18.89 -9.44
CA SER A 87 14.88 19.26 -8.12
C SER A 87 13.37 19.44 -8.14
N CYS A 88 12.74 19.33 -6.96
CA CYS A 88 11.28 19.46 -6.76
C CYS A 88 10.93 20.49 -5.69
N ALA A 89 9.76 21.13 -5.81
CA ALA A 89 9.29 22.05 -4.78
C ALA A 89 8.82 21.32 -3.50
N THR A 90 8.27 20.12 -3.64
CA THR A 90 7.92 19.26 -2.49
C THR A 90 8.49 17.86 -2.66
N GLY A 91 8.90 17.25 -1.55
CA GLY A 91 9.39 15.87 -1.53
C GLY A 91 10.77 15.66 -2.14
N ASP A 92 11.51 16.73 -2.42
CA ASP A 92 12.82 16.61 -3.03
C ASP A 92 13.76 15.75 -2.18
N CYS A 93 14.41 14.78 -2.82
CA CYS A 93 15.33 13.86 -2.16
C CYS A 93 16.80 14.26 -2.35
N GLN A 94 17.06 15.45 -2.90
CA GLN A 94 18.37 16.08 -3.00
C GLN A 94 19.44 15.23 -3.70
N SER A 95 19.01 14.29 -4.56
CA SER A 95 19.91 13.46 -5.35
C SER A 95 20.38 14.14 -6.64
N GLY A 96 19.79 15.29 -6.98
CA GLY A 96 19.93 15.94 -8.29
C GLY A 96 19.36 15.12 -9.45
N ASN A 97 18.60 14.06 -9.17
CA ASN A 97 18.12 13.09 -10.15
C ASN A 97 16.66 12.67 -9.90
N VAL A 98 16.02 12.12 -10.94
CA VAL A 98 14.68 11.51 -10.78
C VAL A 98 14.75 10.30 -9.83
N LYS A 99 15.83 9.52 -9.85
CA LYS A 99 16.04 8.45 -8.87
C LYS A 99 16.59 9.07 -7.58
N CYS A 100 16.05 8.65 -6.45
CA CYS A 100 16.56 9.05 -5.14
C CYS A 100 17.70 8.11 -4.72
N LEU A 101 18.79 8.70 -4.21
CA LEU A 101 19.88 8.00 -3.56
C LEU A 101 19.52 7.82 -2.08
N TRP A 102 20.03 6.76 -1.45
CA TRP A 102 19.57 6.20 -0.17
C TRP A 102 19.86 7.03 1.10
N SER A 103 19.58 8.33 1.09
CA SER A 103 19.66 9.19 2.27
C SER A 103 18.32 9.89 2.49
N TYR A 104 17.56 9.41 3.47
CA TYR A 104 16.25 9.97 3.78
C TYR A 104 16.39 11.10 4.81
N GLY A 105 16.35 12.34 4.33
CA GLY A 105 15.93 13.49 5.13
C GLY A 105 14.42 13.65 4.98
N TRP A 106 13.68 13.68 6.09
CA TRP A 106 12.22 13.81 6.05
C TRP A 106 11.80 15.12 5.37
N SER A 107 11.19 14.99 4.19
CA SER A 107 10.52 16.09 3.49
C SER A 107 9.06 16.19 3.92
N ALA A 108 8.49 17.39 3.82
CA ALA A 108 7.08 17.64 4.10
C ALA A 108 6.18 17.04 3.01
N VAL A 109 5.86 15.76 3.12
CA VAL A 109 5.04 15.03 2.16
C VAL A 109 4.11 14.06 2.85
N THR A 110 2.97 13.80 2.22
CA THR A 110 2.13 12.65 2.55
C THR A 110 2.78 11.41 1.98
N TYR A 111 2.88 10.35 2.77
CA TYR A 111 3.45 9.09 2.34
C TYR A 111 2.64 7.91 2.87
N VAL A 112 2.81 6.76 2.24
CA VAL A 112 2.31 5.49 2.75
C VAL A 112 3.50 4.59 3.07
N TYR A 113 3.47 4.00 4.26
CA TYR A 113 4.38 2.96 4.68
C TYR A 113 3.72 1.60 4.49
N PHE A 114 4.44 0.65 3.90
CA PHE A 114 3.99 -0.72 3.71
C PHE A 114 4.88 -1.70 4.45
N ARG A 115 4.27 -2.77 4.97
CA ARG A 115 4.95 -4.02 5.35
C ARG A 115 4.29 -5.15 4.58
N ILE A 116 5.02 -5.81 3.70
CA ILE A 116 4.48 -6.90 2.87
C ILE A 116 5.07 -8.22 3.35
N GLY A 117 4.21 -9.19 3.66
CA GLY A 117 4.59 -10.52 4.15
C GLY A 117 5.29 -10.54 5.51
N ASP A 118 5.14 -9.48 6.32
CA ASP A 118 5.70 -9.41 7.68
C ASP A 118 4.87 -10.31 8.61
N GLY A 119 5.45 -11.40 9.11
CA GLY A 119 4.71 -12.36 9.93
C GLY A 119 3.53 -13.05 9.22
N GLY A 120 3.55 -13.12 7.88
CA GLY A 120 2.48 -13.73 7.09
C GLY A 120 1.26 -12.84 6.85
N VAL A 121 1.39 -11.53 7.05
CA VAL A 121 0.36 -10.53 6.72
C VAL A 121 0.95 -9.34 5.98
N ASN A 122 0.08 -8.59 5.30
CA ASN A 122 0.42 -7.28 4.76
C ASN A 122 -0.13 -6.20 5.68
N SER A 123 0.52 -5.05 5.76
CA SER A 123 -0.04 -3.88 6.42
C SER A 123 0.39 -2.60 5.72
N TYR A 124 -0.41 -1.56 5.91
CA TYR A 124 -0.09 -0.24 5.42
C TYR A 124 -0.54 0.86 6.39
N THR A 125 0.16 1.98 6.34
CA THR A 125 -0.10 3.17 7.16
C THR A 125 0.06 4.40 6.29
N ILE A 126 -1.01 5.18 6.12
CA ILE A 126 -0.93 6.51 5.51
C ILE A 126 -0.43 7.46 6.59
N SER A 127 0.59 8.26 6.29
CA SER A 127 1.21 9.14 7.26
C SER A 127 1.34 10.57 6.74
N VAL A 128 1.12 11.49 7.67
CA VAL A 128 1.34 12.93 7.54
C VAL A 128 2.24 13.44 8.69
N GLU A 129 2.95 12.55 9.39
CA GLU A 129 3.82 12.89 10.54
C GLU A 129 4.83 14.01 10.22
N TYR A 130 5.33 14.03 8.98
CA TYR A 130 6.34 14.98 8.55
C TYR A 130 5.79 16.08 7.64
N GLY A 131 4.54 15.99 7.21
CA GLY A 131 3.92 17.02 6.39
C GLY A 131 2.84 16.47 5.47
N TYR A 132 2.35 17.35 4.62
CA TYR A 132 1.34 17.06 3.62
C TYR A 132 1.64 17.81 2.34
N ASN A 133 1.53 17.16 1.18
CA ASN A 133 1.69 17.84 -0.13
C ASN A 133 0.64 17.39 -1.15
N LEU A 134 0.24 16.12 -1.12
CA LEU A 134 -0.73 15.53 -2.03
C LEU A 134 -1.77 14.72 -1.27
N PRO A 135 -3.05 14.73 -1.70
CA PRO A 135 -4.02 13.78 -1.21
C PRO A 135 -3.67 12.37 -1.67
N LEU A 136 -3.90 11.39 -0.80
CA LEU A 136 -3.51 10.00 -1.04
C LEU A 136 -4.61 9.05 -0.53
N THR A 137 -4.89 7.99 -1.28
CA THR A 137 -5.68 6.84 -0.83
C THR A 137 -4.94 5.54 -1.10
N VAL A 138 -5.24 4.53 -0.29
CA VAL A 138 -4.82 3.14 -0.48
C VAL A 138 -6.08 2.28 -0.51
N ILE A 139 -6.23 1.50 -1.56
CA ILE A 139 -7.34 0.57 -1.76
C ILE A 139 -6.77 -0.85 -1.90
N PRO A 140 -7.02 -1.77 -0.95
CA PRO A 140 -6.66 -3.17 -1.12
C PRO A 140 -7.58 -3.86 -2.14
N SER A 141 -7.03 -4.70 -3.02
CA SER A 141 -7.73 -5.33 -4.16
C SER A 141 -8.95 -6.17 -3.75
N HIS A 142 -8.95 -6.66 -2.51
CA HIS A 142 -10.00 -7.50 -1.98
C HIS A 142 -11.07 -6.75 -1.18
N SER A 143 -11.08 -5.41 -1.14
CA SER A 143 -12.05 -4.61 -0.36
C SER A 143 -13.50 -4.63 -0.88
N SER A 144 -13.85 -5.54 -1.80
CA SER A 144 -15.24 -5.91 -2.06
C SER A 144 -15.80 -6.70 -0.87
N GLU A 145 -17.12 -6.74 -0.70
CA GLU A 145 -17.90 -7.42 0.37
C GLU A 145 -17.33 -8.78 0.87
N GLN A 146 -16.55 -9.47 0.03
CA GLN A 146 -15.95 -10.78 0.22
C GLN A 146 -14.70 -10.82 1.14
N CYS A 147 -13.99 -9.72 1.38
CA CYS A 147 -12.82 -9.69 2.30
C CYS A 147 -12.92 -8.63 3.38
N ARG A 148 -14.10 -8.52 3.99
CA ARG A 148 -14.24 -8.04 5.36
C ARG A 148 -13.61 -9.07 6.30
N VAL A 149 -12.27 -9.08 6.40
CA VAL A 149 -11.58 -9.90 7.41
C VAL A 149 -11.93 -9.27 8.76
N LYS A 150 -12.97 -9.82 9.40
CA LYS A 150 -13.28 -9.55 10.79
C LYS A 150 -12.25 -10.28 11.62
N HIS A 151 -11.51 -9.54 12.44
CA HIS A 151 -10.74 -10.13 13.52
C HIS A 151 -11.68 -10.96 14.41
N SER A 152 -11.17 -11.93 15.17
CA SER A 152 -11.98 -12.74 16.11
C SER A 152 -12.75 -11.89 17.16
N SER A 153 -12.38 -10.61 17.28
CA SER A 153 -13.05 -9.57 18.08
C SER A 153 -14.10 -8.74 17.32
N GLY A 154 -14.30 -8.97 16.02
CA GLY A 154 -15.33 -8.31 15.19
C GLY A 154 -14.89 -7.09 14.36
N SER A 155 -13.67 -6.56 14.54
CA SER A 155 -13.18 -5.36 13.82
C SER A 155 -12.60 -5.70 12.44
N GLU A 156 -13.01 -4.96 11.41
CA GLU A 156 -12.41 -5.02 10.07
C GLU A 156 -11.02 -4.37 10.10
N THR A 157 -9.98 -5.04 9.57
CA THR A 157 -8.60 -4.51 9.59
C THR A 157 -8.04 -4.21 8.21
N CYS A 158 -8.68 -4.68 7.14
CA CYS A 158 -8.25 -4.51 5.76
C CYS A 158 -9.33 -3.81 4.94
N PHE A 159 -9.23 -2.50 4.83
CA PHE A 159 -10.21 -1.68 4.12
C PHE A 159 -9.50 -0.53 3.41
N ALA A 160 -10.23 0.30 2.67
CA ALA A 160 -9.64 1.44 1.98
C ALA A 160 -9.52 2.66 2.90
N ALA A 161 -8.38 3.35 2.88
CA ALA A 161 -8.16 4.55 3.68
C ALA A 161 -7.54 5.67 2.85
N GLY A 162 -7.63 6.90 3.34
CA GLY A 162 -7.07 8.06 2.65
C GLY A 162 -6.92 9.27 3.55
N CYS A 163 -6.15 10.24 3.06
CA CYS A 163 -6.06 11.57 3.63
C CYS A 163 -6.19 12.61 2.52
N MET A 164 -7.29 13.37 2.56
CA MET A 164 -7.60 14.45 1.64
C MET A 164 -8.16 15.61 2.44
N VAL A 165 -7.48 16.75 2.40
CA VAL A 165 -7.81 17.91 3.23
C VAL A 165 -7.86 19.18 2.40
N ASP A 166 -8.60 20.17 2.92
CA ASP A 166 -8.53 21.54 2.46
C ASP A 166 -7.39 22.24 3.20
N LEU A 167 -6.25 22.40 2.54
CA LEU A 167 -5.04 22.95 3.17
C LEU A 167 -5.27 24.33 3.80
N ASN A 168 -6.18 25.16 3.28
CA ASN A 168 -6.50 26.47 3.87
C ASN A 168 -7.17 26.37 5.25
N LYS A 169 -7.80 25.24 5.55
CA LYS A 169 -8.51 25.00 6.82
C LYS A 169 -7.72 24.11 7.76
N THR A 170 -6.91 23.21 7.20
CA THR A 170 -6.19 22.18 7.96
C THR A 170 -4.78 22.63 8.31
N CYS A 171 -4.05 23.27 7.40
CA CYS A 171 -2.68 23.71 7.67
C CYS A 171 -2.67 24.99 8.53
N PRO A 172 -1.96 25.00 9.68
CA PRO A 172 -1.70 26.24 10.39
C PRO A 172 -0.87 27.20 9.53
N ASN A 173 -1.20 28.49 9.53
CA ASN A 173 -0.60 29.51 8.66
C ASN A 173 0.94 29.55 8.71
N ASP A 174 1.53 29.30 9.87
CA ASP A 174 2.98 29.33 10.03
C ASP A 174 3.66 28.10 9.41
N LEU A 175 2.90 27.05 9.09
CA LEU A 175 3.35 25.78 8.54
C LEU A 175 3.06 25.64 7.03
N ASP A 176 2.54 26.69 6.41
CA ASP A 176 2.24 26.68 4.99
C ASP A 176 3.50 26.62 4.13
N LEU A 177 3.42 25.83 3.06
CA LEU A 177 4.42 25.82 1.98
C LEU A 177 3.81 26.48 0.74
N PHE A 178 4.50 27.49 0.21
CA PHE A 178 4.08 28.22 -0.97
C PHE A 178 5.13 28.15 -2.09
N THR A 179 4.66 28.14 -3.34
CA THR A 179 5.48 28.48 -4.51
C THR A 179 4.65 29.26 -5.51
N GLY A 180 5.21 30.35 -6.06
CA GLY A 180 4.50 31.21 -7.01
C GLY A 180 3.14 31.73 -6.50
N GLY A 181 3.00 31.93 -5.18
CA GLY A 181 1.74 32.36 -4.55
C GLY A 181 0.68 31.27 -4.37
N LYS A 182 0.94 30.02 -4.78
CA LYS A 182 0.07 28.86 -4.56
C LYS A 182 0.54 28.06 -3.36
N GLN A 183 -0.39 27.71 -2.47
CA GLN A 183 -0.14 26.77 -1.37
C GLN A 183 0.07 25.36 -1.96
N ILE A 184 1.20 24.74 -1.67
CA ILE A 184 1.62 23.45 -2.25
C ILE A 184 1.77 22.34 -1.22
N GLY A 185 1.62 22.66 0.06
CA GLY A 185 1.74 21.70 1.13
C GLY A 185 1.74 22.36 2.51
N CYS A 186 2.01 21.54 3.50
CA CYS A 186 2.05 21.90 4.91
C CYS A 186 3.23 21.16 5.55
N ILE A 187 4.20 21.88 6.11
CA ILE A 187 5.31 21.29 6.87
C ILE A 187 4.83 20.91 8.27
N SER A 188 5.18 19.73 8.79
CA SER A 188 4.79 19.41 10.15
C SER A 188 5.51 20.29 11.17
N SER A 189 4.90 20.46 12.35
CA SER A 189 5.55 21.21 13.44
C SER A 189 6.93 20.64 13.79
N CYS A 190 7.09 19.31 13.73
CA CYS A 190 8.37 18.67 14.03
C CYS A 190 9.44 19.05 13.00
N LEU A 191 9.14 18.98 11.70
CA LEU A 191 10.11 19.38 10.67
C LEU A 191 10.48 20.87 10.75
N LYS A 192 9.51 21.74 11.05
CA LYS A 192 9.78 23.18 11.14
C LYS A 192 10.61 23.55 12.36
N TYR A 193 10.24 23.04 13.53
CA TYR A 193 10.78 23.51 14.80
C TYR A 193 11.91 22.63 15.36
N GLY A 194 11.91 21.33 15.03
CA GLY A 194 12.96 20.38 15.42
C GLY A 194 13.14 20.19 16.93
N THR A 195 12.24 20.70 17.78
CA THR A 195 12.41 20.59 19.23
C THR A 195 12.07 19.19 19.71
N ARG A 196 12.74 18.74 20.78
CA ARG A 196 12.53 17.39 21.32
C ARG A 196 11.09 17.16 21.75
N GLU A 197 10.44 18.19 22.30
CA GLU A 197 9.04 18.17 22.71
C GLU A 197 8.09 18.00 21.53
N ILE A 198 8.26 18.79 20.47
CA ILE A 198 7.37 18.75 19.30
C ILE A 198 7.57 17.45 18.50
N CYS A 199 8.80 16.93 18.46
CA CYS A 199 9.16 15.70 17.77
C CYS A 199 9.07 14.44 18.63
N CYS A 200 8.52 14.51 19.85
CA CYS A 200 8.42 13.39 20.80
C CYS A 200 9.71 12.58 20.98
N SER A 201 10.88 13.23 21.01
CA SER A 201 12.17 12.55 21.09
C SER A 201 12.76 12.60 22.50
N HIS A 202 13.73 11.73 22.77
CA HIS A 202 14.40 11.60 24.07
C HIS A 202 13.40 11.51 25.24
N ASP A 203 13.45 12.47 26.16
CA ASP A 203 12.63 12.51 27.36
C ASP A 203 11.13 12.71 27.07
N PHE A 204 10.77 13.08 25.84
CA PHE A 204 9.39 13.29 25.40
C PHE A 204 8.78 12.05 24.72
N LYS A 205 9.41 10.88 24.80
CA LYS A 205 8.85 9.61 24.29
C LYS A 205 7.72 9.03 25.17
N SER A 206 6.80 9.86 25.65
CA SER A 206 5.58 9.41 26.32
C SER A 206 4.39 10.33 26.04
N LYS A 207 3.18 9.78 26.04
CA LYS A 207 1.91 10.53 25.86
C LYS A 207 1.72 11.65 26.90
N GLN A 208 2.28 11.48 28.10
CA GLN A 208 2.22 12.51 29.14
C GLN A 208 3.09 13.71 28.83
N LYS A 209 4.23 13.51 28.15
CA LYS A 209 5.24 14.55 27.93
C LYS A 209 5.17 15.15 26.53
N CYS A 210 4.99 14.34 25.49
CA CYS A 210 4.73 14.88 24.16
C CYS A 210 3.26 15.28 24.07
N LYS A 211 2.99 16.53 23.69
CA LYS A 211 1.63 17.06 23.55
C LYS A 211 1.27 17.28 22.09
N PRO A 212 0.02 17.04 21.69
CA PRO A 212 -0.44 17.35 20.34
C PRO A 212 -0.26 18.84 20.01
N THR A 213 0.29 19.14 18.83
CA THR A 213 0.37 20.51 18.31
C THR A 213 -0.95 20.91 17.63
N MET A 214 -1.03 22.12 17.09
CA MET A 214 -2.17 22.52 16.24
C MET A 214 -2.18 21.71 14.94
N TYR A 215 -1.00 21.45 14.36
CA TYR A 215 -0.84 20.61 13.17
C TYR A 215 -1.43 19.22 13.39
N THR A 216 -0.97 18.50 14.43
CA THR A 216 -1.37 17.10 14.64
C THR A 216 -2.88 16.99 14.90
N ARG A 217 -3.45 17.94 15.67
CA ARG A 217 -4.90 17.99 15.94
C ARG A 217 -5.74 18.25 14.70
N ASN A 218 -5.33 19.18 13.85
CA ASN A 218 -6.06 19.47 12.61
C ASN A 218 -6.05 18.27 11.66
N PHE A 219 -4.87 17.66 11.46
CA PHE A 219 -4.74 16.48 10.58
C PHE A 219 -5.41 15.22 11.16
N GLU A 220 -5.41 15.02 12.47
CA GLU A 220 -6.15 13.92 13.10
C GLU A 220 -7.67 14.09 12.95
N ARG A 221 -8.17 15.33 13.03
CA ARG A 221 -9.58 15.64 12.78
C ARG A 221 -9.98 15.37 11.32
N ASP A 222 -9.18 15.85 10.38
CA ASP A 222 -9.53 15.84 8.95
C ASP A 222 -9.12 14.53 8.25
N CYS A 223 -8.17 13.79 8.82
CA CYS A 223 -7.69 12.48 8.37
C CYS A 223 -7.53 11.50 9.55
N PRO A 224 -8.62 11.02 10.17
CA PRO A 224 -8.56 10.22 11.39
C PRO A 224 -7.84 8.88 11.24
N LEU A 225 -7.74 8.36 10.01
CA LEU A 225 -7.02 7.12 9.70
C LEU A 225 -5.56 7.35 9.30
N ALA A 226 -5.13 8.60 9.12
CA ALA A 226 -3.74 8.92 8.84
C ALA A 226 -2.95 9.08 10.15
N TYR A 227 -1.74 8.53 10.16
CA TYR A 227 -0.82 8.72 11.26
C TYR A 227 -0.21 10.13 11.18
N SER A 228 -0.53 10.97 12.17
CA SER A 228 -0.01 12.34 12.27
C SER A 228 0.95 12.53 13.43
N TYR A 229 0.96 11.60 14.39
CA TYR A 229 1.57 11.78 15.70
C TYR A 229 1.80 10.44 16.43
N LEU A 230 2.92 10.32 17.14
CA LEU A 230 3.36 9.09 17.82
C LEU A 230 2.39 8.54 18.86
N PHE A 231 1.66 9.41 19.54
CA PHE A 231 0.69 9.01 20.56
C PHE A 231 -0.74 9.34 20.13
N ASN A 232 -1.03 9.25 18.82
CA ASN A 232 -2.40 9.32 18.33
C ASN A 232 -3.25 8.21 18.94
N ASP A 233 -4.53 8.49 19.15
CA ASP A 233 -5.44 7.51 19.77
C ASP A 233 -6.06 6.56 18.75
N ASN A 234 -5.96 6.89 17.47
CA ASN A 234 -6.50 6.10 16.38
C ASN A 234 -5.49 5.06 15.86
N ASN A 235 -5.99 3.86 15.55
CA ASN A 235 -5.18 2.87 14.86
C ASN A 235 -5.04 3.24 13.38
N SER A 236 -3.89 3.80 13.00
CA SER A 236 -3.57 4.18 11.61
C SER A 236 -2.96 3.03 10.78
N THR A 237 -2.64 1.90 11.40
CA THR A 237 -2.06 0.74 10.71
C THR A 237 -3.15 -0.26 10.39
N LEU A 238 -3.33 -0.50 9.09
CA LEU A 238 -4.35 -1.39 8.55
C LEU A 238 -3.70 -2.67 8.07
N THR A 239 -4.24 -3.82 8.51
CA THR A 239 -3.67 -5.15 8.31
C THR A 239 -4.55 -5.97 7.38
N CYS A 240 -3.93 -6.52 6.34
CA CYS A 240 -4.52 -7.28 5.26
C CYS A 240 -3.92 -8.68 5.14
N PRO A 241 -4.66 -9.65 4.55
CA PRO A 241 -4.07 -10.93 4.14
C PRO A 241 -2.82 -10.74 3.27
N ASP A 242 -1.87 -11.67 3.37
CA ASP A 242 -0.61 -11.71 2.60
C ASP A 242 -0.81 -11.69 1.07
N SER A 243 -1.92 -12.23 0.59
CA SER A 243 -2.32 -12.28 -0.82
C SER A 243 -2.91 -10.97 -1.35
N THR A 244 -2.94 -9.91 -0.55
CA THR A 244 -3.56 -8.63 -0.92
C THR A 244 -2.66 -7.80 -1.82
N ASP A 245 -3.21 -7.35 -2.96
CA ASP A 245 -2.64 -6.31 -3.81
C ASP A 245 -3.17 -4.93 -3.39
N PHE A 246 -2.48 -3.85 -3.73
CA PHE A 246 -2.86 -2.51 -3.33
C PHE A 246 -2.81 -1.52 -4.48
N VAL A 247 -3.76 -0.57 -4.47
CA VAL A 247 -3.77 0.60 -5.33
C VAL A 247 -3.51 1.84 -4.48
N VAL A 248 -2.39 2.51 -4.73
CA VAL A 248 -2.03 3.80 -4.13
C VAL A 248 -2.40 4.89 -5.13
N THR A 249 -3.38 5.72 -4.81
CA THR A 249 -3.84 6.80 -5.69
C THR A 249 -3.45 8.16 -5.10
N PHE A 250 -2.70 8.94 -5.88
CA PHE A 250 -2.47 10.37 -5.60
C PHE A 250 -3.57 11.22 -6.25
N CYS A 251 -4.01 12.24 -5.52
CA CYS A 251 -5.17 13.09 -5.86
C CYS A 251 -6.46 12.32 -6.21
N PRO A 252 -6.92 11.39 -5.34
CA PRO A 252 -8.21 10.73 -5.53
C PRO A 252 -9.37 11.74 -5.55
N SER A 253 -10.47 11.39 -6.24
CA SER A 253 -11.67 12.23 -6.28
C SER A 253 -12.47 12.21 -4.96
N SER A 254 -12.30 11.16 -4.16
CA SER A 254 -12.90 11.02 -2.83
C SER A 254 -12.09 10.04 -1.98
N VAL A 255 -12.21 10.15 -0.66
CA VAL A 255 -11.74 9.12 0.27
C VAL A 255 -12.94 8.20 0.57
N PRO A 256 -12.78 6.86 0.49
CA PRO A 256 -13.85 5.93 0.84
C PRO A 256 -14.34 6.16 2.28
N ASN A 257 -15.65 6.35 2.44
CA ASN A 257 -16.25 6.70 3.72
C ASN A 257 -16.57 5.41 4.49
N ILE A 258 -15.71 5.01 5.42
CA ILE A 258 -15.85 3.74 6.17
C ILE A 258 -16.41 3.96 7.58
N THR A 259 -16.60 5.21 8.00
CA THR A 259 -17.01 5.59 9.36
C THR A 259 -18.52 5.57 9.64
N SER A 260 -19.36 4.95 8.81
CA SER A 260 -20.83 5.04 8.99
C SER A 260 -21.52 3.89 9.74
N GLU A 261 -20.85 2.81 10.17
CA GLU A 261 -21.58 1.68 10.80
C GLU A 261 -21.36 1.46 12.31
N GLU A 262 -20.36 2.06 12.97
CA GLU A 262 -20.12 1.81 14.42
C GLU A 262 -20.57 2.92 15.38
N HIS A 263 -20.90 4.13 14.90
CA HIS A 263 -21.28 5.24 15.80
C HIS A 263 -22.78 5.45 16.03
N ASN A 264 -23.67 4.64 15.44
CA ASN A 264 -25.12 4.86 15.50
C ASN A 264 -25.94 3.70 16.11
N LYS A 265 -25.40 3.01 17.12
CA LYS A 265 -26.18 2.12 18.00
C LYS A 265 -26.50 2.84 19.31
N ASN A 266 -27.38 3.84 19.25
CA ASN A 266 -28.13 4.34 20.40
C ASN A 266 -29.42 5.03 19.91
N SER A 267 -30.37 4.25 19.39
CA SER A 267 -31.81 4.57 19.48
C SER A 267 -32.66 3.33 19.17
N MET A 268 -33.67 3.09 20.00
CA MET A 268 -34.53 1.90 20.00
C MET A 268 -35.69 1.98 18.98
N ALA A 269 -35.86 0.90 18.21
CA ALA A 269 -37.09 0.19 17.79
C ALA A 269 -38.18 0.91 16.92
N PRO A 270 -39.14 0.20 16.25
CA PRO A 270 -39.44 -1.25 16.18
C PRO A 270 -39.69 -1.88 14.76
N LEU A 271 -39.94 -3.20 14.76
CA LEU A 271 -40.16 -4.20 13.68
C LEU A 271 -41.30 -3.95 12.64
N ALA A 272 -41.12 -4.47 11.41
CA ALA A 272 -41.91 -5.57 10.78
C ALA A 272 -41.51 -5.83 9.28
N GLY A 273 -41.47 -7.10 8.84
CA GLY A 273 -41.02 -7.60 7.50
C GLY A 273 -42.10 -7.64 6.38
N PRO A 274 -42.10 -8.58 5.39
CA PRO A 274 -41.14 -9.64 5.03
C PRO A 274 -40.75 -9.79 3.52
N LYS A 275 -39.67 -10.56 3.29
CA LYS A 275 -39.28 -11.46 2.17
C LYS A 275 -39.70 -11.18 0.70
N HIS A 276 -38.70 -11.19 -0.18
CA HIS A 276 -38.83 -11.82 -1.50
C HIS A 276 -37.55 -12.58 -1.93
N ASN A 277 -37.73 -13.85 -2.32
CA ASN A 277 -36.70 -14.75 -2.82
C ASN A 277 -36.31 -14.40 -4.26
N SER A 278 -35.02 -14.52 -4.61
CA SER A 278 -34.62 -14.93 -5.97
C SER A 278 -33.26 -15.59 -5.95
N LEU A 279 -33.28 -16.91 -6.15
CA LEU A 279 -32.16 -17.83 -6.09
C LEU A 279 -31.66 -18.03 -7.53
N ARG A 280 -30.65 -17.27 -7.96
CA ARG A 280 -30.02 -17.47 -9.28
C ARG A 280 -28.77 -18.32 -9.13
N LYS A 281 -28.92 -19.62 -9.37
CA LYS A 281 -27.81 -20.59 -9.47
C LYS A 281 -26.86 -20.19 -10.59
N PHE A 282 -25.61 -19.91 -10.26
CA PHE A 282 -24.49 -19.88 -11.23
C PHE A 282 -23.67 -21.16 -11.08
N LYS A 283 -23.58 -21.93 -12.17
CA LYS A 283 -22.69 -23.11 -12.31
C LYS A 283 -21.24 -22.63 -12.41
N PRO A 284 -20.26 -23.25 -11.72
CA PRO A 284 -18.86 -23.04 -12.04
C PRO A 284 -18.52 -23.84 -13.31
N ILE A 285 -17.96 -23.15 -14.31
CA ILE A 285 -17.28 -23.78 -15.45
C ILE A 285 -15.92 -24.22 -14.91
N LEU A 286 -15.80 -25.50 -14.62
CA LEU A 286 -14.55 -26.14 -14.25
C LEU A 286 -13.62 -26.10 -15.47
N GLY A 287 -12.49 -25.38 -15.36
CA GLY A 287 -11.48 -25.28 -16.41
C GLY A 287 -11.01 -26.68 -16.84
N SER A 288 -11.40 -27.07 -18.05
CA SER A 288 -11.15 -28.37 -18.69
C SER A 288 -9.67 -28.66 -18.98
N ALA A 289 -8.78 -27.68 -18.81
CA ALA A 289 -7.35 -27.86 -19.07
C ALA A 289 -6.65 -28.72 -18.02
N ALA A 290 -7.01 -28.62 -16.73
CA ALA A 290 -6.32 -29.33 -15.66
C ALA A 290 -6.58 -30.85 -15.67
N LEU A 291 -7.82 -31.25 -16.02
CA LEU A 291 -8.21 -32.66 -16.11
C LEU A 291 -7.56 -33.38 -17.31
N ALA A 292 -7.43 -32.69 -18.45
CA ALA A 292 -6.77 -33.25 -19.62
C ALA A 292 -5.28 -33.52 -19.36
N VAL A 293 -4.59 -32.61 -18.68
CA VAL A 293 -3.17 -32.79 -18.31
C VAL A 293 -3.00 -33.96 -17.34
N PHE A 294 -3.90 -34.10 -16.36
CA PHE A 294 -3.83 -35.19 -15.40
C PHE A 294 -4.05 -36.58 -16.04
N ILE A 295 -5.00 -36.67 -16.99
CA ILE A 295 -5.25 -37.92 -17.74
C ILE A 295 -4.03 -38.27 -18.61
N ILE A 296 -3.42 -37.30 -19.28
CA ILE A 296 -2.23 -37.54 -20.11
C ILE A 296 -1.07 -38.06 -19.24
N ILE A 297 -0.87 -37.48 -18.04
CA ILE A 297 0.17 -37.94 -17.10
C ILE A 297 -0.08 -39.38 -16.67
N ILE A 298 -1.32 -39.75 -16.32
CA ILE A 298 -1.66 -41.13 -15.92
C ILE A 298 -1.41 -42.11 -17.08
N VAL A 299 -1.80 -41.76 -18.30
CA VAL A 299 -1.59 -42.62 -19.47
C VAL A 299 -0.10 -42.84 -19.72
N VAL A 300 0.72 -41.79 -19.63
CA VAL A 300 2.18 -41.91 -19.79
C VAL A 300 2.78 -42.81 -18.71
N ILE A 301 2.37 -42.67 -17.45
CA ILE A 301 2.83 -43.52 -16.35
C ILE A 301 2.47 -44.99 -16.61
N VAL A 302 1.24 -45.28 -17.02
CA VAL A 302 0.78 -46.65 -17.29
C VAL A 302 1.56 -47.28 -18.45
N VAL A 303 1.84 -46.52 -19.52
CA VAL A 303 2.63 -46.98 -20.66
C VAL A 303 4.08 -47.27 -20.24
N MET A 304 4.69 -46.40 -19.42
CA MET A 304 6.05 -46.62 -18.92
C MET A 304 6.14 -47.85 -17.99
N VAL A 305 5.14 -48.07 -17.13
CA VAL A 305 5.07 -49.25 -16.25
C VAL A 305 4.91 -50.53 -17.07
N LYS A 306 4.03 -50.53 -18.09
CA LYS A 306 3.88 -51.68 -19.00
C LYS A 306 5.16 -51.97 -19.78
N ALA A 307 5.83 -50.95 -20.32
CA ALA A 307 7.09 -51.12 -21.04
C ALA A 307 8.22 -51.64 -20.12
N LYS A 308 8.25 -51.21 -18.85
CA LYS A 308 9.21 -51.71 -17.85
C LYS A 308 8.97 -53.16 -17.46
N ASN A 309 7.70 -53.59 -17.38
CA ASN A 309 7.35 -54.98 -17.10
C ASN A 309 7.59 -55.89 -18.30
N ALA A 310 7.41 -55.40 -19.54
CA ALA A 310 7.71 -56.15 -20.75
C ALA A 310 9.21 -56.42 -20.95
N ARG A 311 10.10 -55.57 -20.40
CA ARG A 311 11.56 -55.76 -20.42
C ARG A 311 12.11 -56.65 -19.30
N LYS A 312 11.24 -57.13 -18.40
CA LYS A 312 11.59 -58.03 -17.28
C LYS A 312 11.20 -59.50 -17.52
N LYS A 313 10.61 -59.80 -18.67
CA LYS A 313 10.44 -61.16 -19.21
C LYS A 313 11.43 -61.36 -20.34
#